data_AF-A0A7V6PX24-F1
#
_entry.id   AF-A0A7V6PX24-F1
#
_cell.length_a   1.000
_cell.length_b   1.000
_cell.length_c   1.000
_cell.angle_alpha   90.00
_cell.angle_beta   90.00
_cell.angle_gamma   90.00
#
_symmetry.space_group_name_H-M   'P 1'
#
loop_
_entity.id
_entity.type
_entity.pdbx_description
1 polymer ?
#
loop_
_entity_poly.entity_id
_entity_poly.type
_entity_poly.pdbx_seq_one_letter_code
_entity_poly.pdbx_strand_id
1 'polypeptide(L)'
;LSELITLKEPIPKIIFMIARQFRQLLHVKILMKNGATVKEIASKMNLHPYIANKLRTASQNFTLEQLKDGMQALYECDKAIKTGQMKDRVAVELLIEKLIR
;
A
#
# COMPACT_ATOMS: atom_id res chain seq x y z
N LEU A 1 -3.10 -4.43 -14.61
CA LEU A 1 -3.23 -5.78 -14.03
C LEU A 1 -2.91 -6.87 -15.04
N SER A 2 -3.47 -6.75 -16.25
CA SER A 2 -3.27 -7.67 -17.36
C SER A 2 -1.79 -7.95 -17.64
N GLU A 3 -0.93 -6.93 -17.68
CA GLU A 3 0.51 -7.12 -17.92
C GLU A 3 1.25 -7.86 -16.80
N LEU A 4 0.95 -7.58 -15.52
CA LEU A 4 1.57 -8.26 -14.37
C LEU A 4 1.18 -9.74 -14.28
N ILE A 5 -0.06 -10.06 -14.65
CA ILE A 5 -0.55 -11.44 -14.72
C ILE A 5 0.08 -12.16 -15.92
N THR A 6 0.22 -11.48 -17.06
CA THR A 6 0.94 -11.98 -18.23
C THR A 6 2.42 -12.26 -17.94
N LEU A 7 3.02 -11.48 -17.04
CA LEU A 7 4.41 -11.64 -16.56
C LEU A 7 4.61 -12.81 -15.57
N LYS A 8 3.57 -13.60 -15.26
CA LYS A 8 3.60 -14.74 -14.30
C LYS A 8 4.08 -14.38 -12.89
N GLU A 9 3.99 -13.11 -12.48
CA GLU A 9 4.31 -12.73 -11.11
C GLU A 9 3.27 -13.33 -10.14
N PRO A 10 3.68 -13.99 -9.03
CA PRO A 10 2.73 -14.56 -8.09
C PRO A 10 1.82 -13.47 -7.51
N ILE A 11 0.50 -13.67 -7.59
CA ILE A 11 -0.49 -12.73 -7.06
C ILE A 11 -0.24 -12.38 -5.57
N PRO A 12 0.12 -13.34 -4.69
CA PRO A 12 0.50 -13.01 -3.31
C PRO A 12 1.65 -12.00 -3.18
N LYS A 13 2.63 -12.05 -4.10
CA LYS A 13 3.75 -11.10 -4.13
C LYS A 13 3.28 -9.69 -4.51
N ILE A 14 2.36 -9.58 -5.47
CA ILE A 14 1.74 -8.30 -5.85
C ILE A 14 1.00 -7.68 -4.67
N ILE A 15 0.17 -8.47 -3.97
CA ILE A 15 -0.57 -7.99 -2.79
C ILE A 15 0.39 -7.55 -1.69
N PHE A 16 1.45 -8.33 -1.43
CA PHE A 16 2.49 -7.96 -0.47
C PHE A 16 3.14 -6.61 -0.82
N MET A 17 3.46 -6.38 -2.09
CA MET A 17 4.08 -5.12 -2.55
C MET A 17 3.14 -3.94 -2.37
N ILE A 18 1.84 -4.09 -2.71
CA ILE A 18 0.84 -3.04 -2.51
C ILE A 18 0.67 -2.75 -1.02
N ALA A 19 0.55 -3.80 -0.19
CA ALA A 19 0.42 -3.64 1.26
C ALA A 19 1.64 -2.95 1.88
N ARG A 20 2.85 -3.26 1.39
CA ARG A 20 4.06 -2.56 1.80
C ARG A 20 3.99 -1.07 1.47
N GLN A 21 3.54 -0.72 0.25
CA GLN A 21 3.40 0.67 -0.16
C GLN A 21 2.39 1.43 0.71
N PHE A 22 1.22 0.85 1.00
CA PHE A 22 0.22 1.44 1.88
C PHE A 22 0.73 1.65 3.31
N ARG A 23 1.46 0.67 3.87
CA ARG A 23 2.13 0.83 5.18
C ARG A 23 3.11 2.00 5.19
N GLN A 24 3.93 2.14 4.14
CA GLN A 24 4.87 3.25 4.03
C GLN A 24 4.15 4.61 3.97
N LEU A 25 3.09 4.71 3.16
CA LEU A 25 2.28 5.92 3.06
C LEU A 25 1.62 6.27 4.41
N LEU A 26 1.10 5.27 5.14
CA LEU A 26 0.48 5.47 6.45
C LEU A 26 1.49 5.99 7.48
N HIS A 27 2.67 5.38 7.57
CA HIS A 27 3.73 5.85 8.47
C HIS A 27 4.15 7.28 8.15
N VAL A 28 4.36 7.60 6.87
CA VAL A 28 4.69 8.96 6.44
C VAL A 28 3.57 9.94 6.79
N LYS A 29 2.30 9.57 6.56
CA LYS A 29 1.15 10.43 6.87
C LYS A 29 1.07 10.76 8.37
N ILE A 30 1.32 9.78 9.24
CA ILE A 30 1.35 9.96 10.69
C ILE A 30 2.50 10.89 11.09
N LEU A 31 3.70 10.68 10.53
CA LEU A 31 4.85 11.54 10.80
C LEU A 31 4.60 12.98 10.36
N MET A 32 4.02 13.17 9.17
CA MET A 32 3.63 14.50 8.68
C MET A 32 2.60 15.18 9.57
N LYS A 33 1.61 14.44 10.07
CA LYS A 33 0.60 14.96 11.00
C LYS A 33 1.25 15.48 12.31
N ASN A 34 2.36 14.88 12.71
CA ASN A 34 3.15 15.29 13.87
C ASN A 34 4.19 16.38 13.55
N GLY A 35 4.13 17.00 12.36
CA GLY A 35 5.04 18.08 11.96
C GLY A 35 6.42 17.64 11.47
N ALA A 36 6.64 16.34 11.23
CA ALA A 36 7.94 15.85 10.82
C ALA A 36 8.37 16.37 9.44
N THR A 37 9.61 16.81 9.35
CA THR A 37 10.30 17.21 8.12
C THR A 37 10.69 16.00 7.27
N VAL A 38 11.05 16.22 6.00
CA VAL A 38 11.54 15.16 5.10
C VAL A 38 12.76 14.45 5.67
N LYS A 39 13.67 15.19 6.34
CA LYS A 39 14.88 14.65 6.96
C LYS A 39 14.54 13.71 8.12
N GLU A 40 13.59 14.09 8.97
CA GLU A 40 13.13 13.25 10.08
C GLU A 40 12.39 12.02 9.59
N ILE A 41 11.59 12.13 8.53
CA ILE A 41 10.95 10.99 7.87
C ILE A 41 12.00 10.02 7.32
N ALA A 42 12.99 10.53 6.60
CA ALA A 42 14.09 9.74 6.05
C ALA A 42 14.85 8.98 7.14
N SER A 43 15.19 9.66 8.24
CA SER A 43 15.88 9.06 9.38
C SER A 43 15.01 8.01 10.10
N LYS A 44 13.77 8.35 10.47
CA LYS A 44 12.88 7.43 11.21
C LYS A 44 12.50 6.20 10.42
N MET A 45 12.43 6.30 9.09
CA MET A 45 12.06 5.19 8.21
C MET A 45 13.27 4.48 7.59
N ASN A 46 14.50 4.92 7.90
CA ASN A 46 15.74 4.44 7.28
C ASN A 46 15.68 4.46 5.74
N LEU A 47 15.26 5.59 5.17
CA LEU A 47 15.09 5.80 3.73
C LEU A 47 16.04 6.87 3.22
N HIS A 48 16.45 6.72 1.96
CA HIS A 48 17.13 7.81 1.26
C HIS A 48 16.22 9.04 1.15
N PRO A 49 16.74 10.29 1.30
CA PRO A 49 15.92 11.51 1.28
C PRO A 49 15.01 11.66 0.06
N TYR A 50 15.48 11.23 -1.11
CA TYR A 50 14.69 11.21 -2.34
C TYR A 50 13.42 10.34 -2.22
N ILE A 51 13.54 9.14 -1.65
CA ILE A 51 12.43 8.21 -1.44
C ILE A 51 11.48 8.74 -0.37
N ALA A 52 12.02 9.29 0.73
CA ALA A 52 11.22 9.93 1.76
C ALA A 52 10.38 11.09 1.21
N ASN A 53 10.98 11.95 0.36
CA ASN A 53 10.25 13.03 -0.29
C ASN A 53 9.18 12.51 -1.26
N LYS A 54 9.50 11.48 -2.06
CA LYS A 54 8.54 10.84 -2.98
C LYS A 54 7.33 10.28 -2.22
N LEU A 55 7.57 9.56 -1.11
CA LEU A 55 6.50 9.04 -0.27
C LEU A 55 5.71 10.15 0.43
N ARG A 56 6.38 11.23 0.86
CA ARG A 56 5.73 12.41 1.43
C ARG A 56 4.72 12.99 0.44
N THR A 57 5.16 13.29 -0.77
CA THR A 57 4.29 13.82 -1.82
C THR A 57 3.15 12.86 -2.15
N ALA A 58 3.43 11.56 -2.30
CA ALA A 58 2.38 10.58 -2.56
C ALA A 58 1.35 10.49 -1.42
N SER A 59 1.78 10.59 -0.16
CA SER A 59 0.89 10.52 1.01
C SER A 59 -0.05 11.74 1.13
N GLN A 60 0.25 12.85 0.45
CA GLN A 60 -0.64 14.02 0.44
C GLN A 60 -1.97 13.72 -0.26
N ASN A 61 -1.98 12.80 -1.22
CA ASN A 61 -3.16 12.40 -1.97
C ASN A 61 -4.13 11.49 -1.20
N PHE A 62 -3.79 11.08 0.04
CA PHE A 62 -4.60 10.17 0.83
C PHE A 62 -4.90 10.74 2.21
N THR A 63 -6.10 10.53 2.72
CA THR A 63 -6.40 10.74 4.14
C THR A 63 -5.86 9.59 4.99
N LEU A 64 -5.75 9.82 6.30
CA LEU A 64 -5.32 8.77 7.23
C LEU A 64 -6.35 7.63 7.32
N GLU A 65 -7.64 7.94 7.12
CA GLU A 65 -8.73 6.97 7.05
C GLU A 65 -8.65 6.12 5.79
N GLN A 66 -8.50 6.73 4.61
CA GLN A 66 -8.31 6.00 3.34
C GLN A 66 -7.12 5.02 3.40
N LEU A 67 -6.01 5.41 4.04
CA LEU A 67 -4.86 4.51 4.19
C LEU A 67 -5.14 3.34 5.14
N LYS A 68 -5.94 3.54 6.18
CA LYS A 68 -6.37 2.48 7.11
C LYS A 68 -7.36 1.53 6.43
N ASP A 69 -8.35 2.07 5.73
CA ASP A 69 -9.36 1.29 5.01
C ASP A 69 -8.71 0.46 3.91
N GLY A 70 -7.78 1.05 3.16
CA GLY A 70 -6.98 0.34 2.17
C GLY A 70 -6.16 -0.80 2.78
N MET A 71 -5.53 -0.57 3.94
CA MET A 71 -4.82 -1.61 4.69
C MET A 71 -5.75 -2.75 5.15
N GLN A 72 -6.98 -2.45 5.57
CA GLN A 72 -7.97 -3.47 5.92
C GLN A 72 -8.41 -4.26 4.68
N ALA A 73 -8.68 -3.59 3.57
CA ALA A 73 -9.05 -4.24 2.31
C ALA A 73 -7.95 -5.19 1.81
N LEU A 74 -6.68 -4.78 1.91
CA LEU A 74 -5.52 -5.61 1.59
C LEU A 74 -5.44 -6.86 2.47
N TYR A 75 -5.69 -6.71 3.78
CA TYR A 75 -5.70 -7.83 4.72
C TYR A 75 -6.80 -8.84 4.40
N GLU A 76 -8.03 -8.38 4.17
CA GLU A 76 -9.14 -9.28 3.81
C GLU A 76 -8.89 -9.99 2.47
N CYS A 77 -8.31 -9.29 1.49
CA CYS A 77 -7.94 -9.89 0.20
C CYS A 77 -6.90 -11.00 0.38
N ASP A 78 -5.81 -10.75 1.11
CA ASP A 78 -4.75 -11.74 1.37
C ASP A 78 -5.30 -12.95 2.13
N LYS A 79 -6.17 -12.72 3.12
CA LYS A 79 -6.83 -13.77 3.89
C LYS A 79 -7.75 -14.62 3.01
N ALA A 80 -8.59 -14.00 2.19
CA ALA A 80 -9.53 -14.71 1.31
C ALA A 80 -8.81 -15.62 0.30
N ILE A 81 -7.66 -15.17 -0.20
CA ILE A 81 -6.81 -15.97 -1.10
C ILE A 81 -6.18 -17.14 -0.33
N LYS A 82 -5.51 -16.87 0.79
CA LYS A 82 -4.78 -17.91 1.57
C LYS A 82 -5.69 -18.99 2.17
N THR A 83 -6.96 -18.66 2.40
CA THR A 83 -7.96 -19.61 2.92
C THR A 83 -8.78 -20.30 1.81
N GLY A 84 -8.50 -20.00 0.54
CA GLY A 84 -9.23 -20.57 -0.60
C GLY A 84 -10.67 -20.05 -0.75
N GLN A 85 -11.06 -19.02 0.01
CA GLN A 85 -12.39 -18.40 -0.09
C GLN A 85 -12.59 -17.64 -1.40
N MET A 86 -11.51 -17.20 -2.04
CA MET A 86 -11.58 -16.48 -3.31
C MET A 86 -10.41 -16.84 -4.22
N LYS A 87 -10.69 -16.96 -5.52
CA LYS A 87 -9.65 -17.12 -6.54
C LYS A 87 -8.82 -15.85 -6.66
N ASP A 88 -7.50 -16.00 -6.70
CA ASP A 88 -6.49 -14.94 -6.68
C ASP A 88 -6.81 -13.75 -7.59
N ARG A 89 -7.22 -14.01 -8.84
CA ARG A 89 -7.51 -12.94 -9.82
C ARG A 89 -8.69 -12.07 -9.41
N VAL A 90 -9.80 -12.69 -8.99
CA VAL A 90 -11.03 -12.00 -8.59
C VAL A 90 -10.77 -11.18 -7.33
N ALA A 91 -10.02 -11.73 -6.38
CA ALA A 91 -9.64 -11.05 -5.15
C ALA A 91 -8.85 -9.76 -5.41
N VAL A 92 -7.93 -9.78 -6.38
CA VAL A 92 -7.14 -8.60 -6.75
C VAL A 92 -7.97 -7.56 -7.53
N GLU A 93 -8.85 -8.00 -8.43
CA GLU A 93 -9.73 -7.08 -9.18
C GLU A 93 -10.64 -6.29 -8.22
N LEU A 94 -11.27 -6.98 -7.26
CA LEU A 94 -12.08 -6.35 -6.21
C LEU A 94 -11.26 -5.44 -5.29
N LEU A 95 -10.04 -5.84 -4.94
CA LEU A 95 -9.14 -5.02 -4.14
C LEU A 95 -8.86 -3.69 -4.85
N ILE A 96 -8.53 -3.72 -6.14
CA ILE A 96 -8.19 -2.51 -6.89
C ILE A 96 -9.39 -1.58 -7.01
N GLU A 97 -10.59 -2.11 -7.26
CA GLU A 97 -11.81 -1.30 -7.27
C GLU A 97 -12.02 -0.57 -5.94
N LYS A 98 -11.79 -1.26 -4.81
CA LYS A 98 -11.89 -0.66 -3.47
C LYS A 98 -10.83 0.39 -3.18
N LEU A 99 -9.63 0.27 -3.76
CA LEU A 99 -8.52 1.20 -3.50
C LEU A 99 -8.59 2.48 -4.37
N ILE A 100 -9.33 2.46 -5.47
CA ILE A 100 -9.46 3.59 -6.41
C ILE A 100 -10.66 4.49 -6.08
N ARG A 101 -11.70 3.94 -5.43
CA ARG A 101 -12.84 4.71 -4.92
C ARG A 101 -12.48 5.47 -3.64
#